data_AF-A0AA35Y8Y7-F1
#
_entry.id   AF-A0AA35Y8Y7-F1
#
_cell.length_a   1.000
_cell.length_b   1.000
_cell.length_c   1.000
_cell.angle_alpha   90.00
_cell.angle_beta   90.00
_cell.angle_gamma   90.00
#
_symmetry.space_group_name_H-M   'P 1'
#
loop_
_entity.id
_entity.type
_entity.pdbx_description
1 polymer ?
#
loop_
_entity_poly.entity_id
_entity_poly.type
_entity_poly.pdbx_seq_one_letter_code
_entity_poly.pdbx_strand_id
1 'polypeptide(L)'
;MFQMIAGAVMLTDSVYWIVMAPFLTVVGYEMGFLTVVAHSLNLVLLLGDTALNSLDFPWFRISYFLLLTSFYVLFEWIIHAFVVTWWSYPFLDLSVEYAPLWYLIVALLHLPCYTIFLLVVKFKYHILSRWFPDSFQSLR
;
A
#
# COMPACT_ATOMS: atom_id res chain seq x y z
N MET A 1 -2.64 -13.86 -0.73
CA MET A 1 -1.87 -13.10 0.27
C MET A 1 -0.99 -12.05 -0.41
N PHE A 2 -0.12 -12.43 -1.36
CA PHE A 2 0.72 -11.49 -2.13
C PHE A 2 -0.03 -10.26 -2.67
N GLN A 3 -1.16 -10.42 -3.36
CA GLN A 3 -1.88 -9.28 -3.95
C GLN A 3 -2.45 -8.30 -2.91
N MET A 4 -2.88 -8.85 -1.78
CA MET A 4 -3.42 -8.09 -0.66
C MET A 4 -2.32 -7.30 0.05
N ILE A 5 -1.18 -7.95 0.33
CA ILE A 5 -0.03 -7.33 1.01
C ILE A 5 0.62 -6.29 0.09
N ALA A 6 0.82 -6.60 -1.19
CA ALA A 6 1.37 -5.66 -2.15
C ALA A 6 0.49 -4.40 -2.28
N GLY A 7 -0.84 -4.56 -2.37
CA GLY A 7 -1.77 -3.43 -2.37
C GLY A 7 -1.68 -2.60 -1.09
N ALA A 8 -1.65 -3.28 0.07
CA ALA A 8 -1.53 -2.61 1.37
C ALA A 8 -0.22 -1.82 1.51
N VAL A 9 0.91 -2.42 1.16
CA VAL A 9 2.23 -1.76 1.18
C VAL A 9 2.26 -0.55 0.25
N MET A 10 1.74 -0.71 -0.98
CA MET A 10 1.66 0.39 -1.93
C MET A 10 0.83 1.55 -1.39
N LEU A 11 -0.31 1.28 -0.73
CA LEU A 11 -1.14 2.32 -0.13
C LEU A 11 -0.46 2.99 1.05
N THR A 12 0.07 2.23 2.01
CA THR A 12 0.71 2.80 3.21
C THR A 12 1.93 3.62 2.86
N ASP A 13 2.77 3.13 1.94
CA ASP A 13 3.98 3.84 1.52
C ASP A 13 3.63 5.06 0.65
N SER A 14 2.62 4.97 -0.23
CA SER A 14 2.15 6.13 -1.00
C SER A 14 1.60 7.21 -0.08
N VAL A 15 0.77 6.86 0.89
CA VAL A 15 0.24 7.82 1.88
C VAL A 15 1.37 8.42 2.70
N TYR A 16 2.34 7.62 3.15
CA TYR A 16 3.49 8.11 3.89
C TYR A 16 4.32 9.10 3.07
N TRP A 17 4.77 8.71 1.88
CA TRP A 17 5.69 9.51 1.08
C TRP A 17 5.04 10.72 0.39
N ILE A 18 3.77 10.59 -0.04
CA ILE A 18 3.10 11.65 -0.82
C ILE A 18 2.33 12.62 0.09
N VAL A 19 1.83 12.15 1.25
CA VAL A 19 0.97 12.98 2.11
C VAL A 19 1.69 13.33 3.42
N MET A 20 2.18 12.32 4.16
CA MET A 20 2.69 12.55 5.52
C MET A 20 4.07 13.22 5.53
N ALA A 21 5.02 12.71 4.75
CA ALA A 21 6.38 13.25 4.66
C ALA A 21 6.43 14.75 4.30
N PRO A 22 5.73 15.23 3.24
CA PRO A 22 5.72 16.66 2.93
C PRO A 22 5.01 17.48 4.01
N PHE A 23 3.92 16.98 4.59
CA PHE A 23 3.21 17.67 5.67
C PHE A 23 4.10 17.87 6.90
N LEU A 24 4.78 16.81 7.36
CA LEU A 24 5.69 16.87 8.51
C LEU A 24 6.88 17.81 8.24
N THR A 25 7.41 17.79 7.02
CA THR A 25 8.50 18.69 6.60
C THR A 25 8.07 20.16 6.65
N VAL A 26 6.86 20.48 6.20
CA VAL A 26 6.32 21.86 6.22
C VAL A 26 6.08 22.35 7.64
N VAL A 27 5.60 21.48 8.54
CA VAL A 27 5.35 21.82 9.95
C VAL A 27 6.66 21.86 10.78
N GLY A 28 7.79 21.46 10.19
CA GLY A 28 9.09 21.41 10.87
C GLY A 28 9.21 20.26 11.87
N TYR A 29 8.37 19.23 11.74
CA TYR A 29 8.40 18.05 12.59
C TYR A 29 9.42 17.03 12.06
N GLU A 30 10.29 16.52 12.93
CA GLU A 30 11.27 15.52 12.53
C GLU A 30 10.61 14.18 12.20
N MET A 31 10.89 13.64 11.02
CA MET A 31 10.44 12.32 10.63
C MET A 31 11.18 11.25 11.45
N GLY A 32 10.44 10.35 12.10
CA GLY A 32 11.03 9.26 12.88
C GLY A 32 11.91 8.37 11.99
N PHE A 33 13.20 8.25 12.34
CA PHE A 33 14.18 7.47 11.57
C PHE A 33 13.70 6.05 11.25
N LEU A 34 13.15 5.35 12.25
CA LEU A 34 12.67 3.98 12.10
C LEU A 34 11.47 3.90 11.13
N THR A 35 10.60 4.91 11.13
CA THR A 35 9.45 4.99 10.22
C THR A 35 9.92 5.19 8.78
N VAL A 36 10.86 6.10 8.55
CA VAL A 36 11.48 6.33 7.24
C VAL A 36 12.11 5.03 6.73
N VAL A 37 12.92 4.37 7.56
CA VAL A 37 13.58 3.11 7.21
C VAL A 37 12.56 2.01 6.91
N ALA A 38 11.49 1.88 7.70
CA ALA A 38 10.45 0.88 7.48
C ALA A 38 9.76 1.07 6.13
N HIS A 39 9.35 2.30 5.78
CA HIS A 39 8.73 2.59 4.48
C HIS A 39 9.69 2.47 3.31
N SER A 40 10.98 2.79 3.49
CA SER A 40 11.99 2.53 2.45
C SER A 40 12.23 1.03 2.24
N LEU A 41 12.31 0.25 3.32
CA LEU A 41 12.51 -1.20 3.26
C LEU A 41 11.31 -1.91 2.65
N ASN A 42 10.08 -1.48 2.96
CA ASN A 42 8.85 -1.99 2.35
C ASN A 42 8.92 -1.97 0.82
N LEU A 43 9.34 -0.85 0.24
CA LEU A 43 9.50 -0.72 -1.21
C LEU A 43 10.53 -1.71 -1.76
N VAL A 44 11.71 -1.80 -1.14
CA VAL A 44 12.78 -2.70 -1.58
C VAL A 44 12.36 -4.16 -1.47
N LEU A 45 11.75 -4.55 -0.35
CA LEU A 45 11.29 -5.91 -0.09
C LEU A 45 10.14 -6.29 -1.03
N LEU A 46 9.21 -5.37 -1.29
CA LEU A 46 8.10 -5.62 -2.22
C LEU A 46 8.61 -5.87 -3.64
N LEU A 47 9.56 -5.05 -4.12
CA LEU A 47 10.17 -5.25 -5.44
C LEU A 47 11.01 -6.53 -5.47
N GLY A 48 11.73 -6.84 -4.39
CA GLY A 48 12.49 -8.08 -4.24
C GLY A 48 11.61 -9.33 -4.29
N ASP A 49 10.54 -9.37 -3.49
CA ASP A 49 9.55 -10.46 -3.53
C ASP A 49 8.95 -10.58 -4.93
N THR A 50 8.52 -9.46 -5.51
CA THR A 50 7.98 -9.42 -6.89
C THR A 50 8.98 -9.92 -7.92
N ALA A 51 10.28 -9.66 -7.77
CA ALA A 51 11.29 -10.14 -8.68
C ALA A 51 11.48 -11.67 -8.56
N LEU A 52 11.49 -12.18 -7.33
CA LEU A 52 11.76 -13.59 -7.01
C LEU A 52 10.55 -14.51 -7.22
N ASN A 53 9.32 -14.01 -7.13
CA ASN A 53 8.11 -14.83 -7.27
C ASN A 53 7.49 -14.76 -8.68
N SER A 54 6.74 -15.79 -9.08
CA SER A 54 6.05 -15.86 -10.37
C SER A 54 4.52 -15.79 -10.20
N LEU A 55 4.04 -15.09 -9.18
CA LEU A 55 2.61 -15.02 -8.87
C LEU A 55 1.89 -14.03 -9.78
N ASP A 56 0.77 -14.49 -10.36
CA ASP A 56 -0.11 -13.62 -11.13
C ASP A 56 -0.77 -12.55 -10.26
N PHE A 57 -0.97 -11.37 -10.86
CA PHE A 57 -1.65 -10.23 -10.24
C PHE A 57 -2.93 -9.88 -11.01
N PRO A 58 -4.02 -10.67 -10.92
CA PRO A 58 -5.23 -10.40 -11.69
C PRO A 58 -6.06 -9.24 -11.09
N TRP A 59 -6.82 -8.53 -11.94
CA TRP A 59 -7.56 -7.32 -11.54
C TRP A 59 -8.61 -7.55 -10.45
N PHE A 60 -9.39 -8.63 -10.55
CA PHE A 60 -10.50 -8.92 -9.62
C PHE A 60 -10.06 -9.09 -8.15
N ARG A 61 -8.76 -9.31 -7.90
CA ARG A 61 -8.21 -9.49 -6.55
C ARG A 61 -8.04 -8.17 -5.77
N ILE A 62 -8.33 -7.02 -6.39
CA ILE A 62 -8.42 -5.73 -5.69
C ILE A 62 -9.44 -5.78 -4.53
N SER A 63 -10.47 -6.61 -4.63
CA SER A 63 -11.46 -6.81 -3.57
C SER A 63 -10.84 -7.30 -2.26
N TYR A 64 -9.80 -8.14 -2.33
CA TYR A 64 -9.11 -8.62 -1.12
C TYR A 64 -8.32 -7.50 -0.43
N PHE A 65 -7.72 -6.62 -1.23
CA PHE A 65 -7.04 -5.45 -0.71
C PHE A 65 -8.03 -4.48 -0.05
N LEU A 66 -9.17 -4.19 -0.70
CA LEU A 66 -10.24 -3.38 -0.11
C LEU A 66 -10.76 -3.99 1.21
N LEU A 67 -11.05 -5.28 1.23
CA LEU A 67 -11.52 -5.98 2.43
C LEU A 67 -10.50 -5.92 3.58
N LEU A 68 -9.20 -6.06 3.28
CA LEU A 68 -8.17 -5.94 4.30
C LEU A 68 -8.12 -4.52 4.87
N THR A 69 -8.14 -3.49 4.02
CA THR A 69 -8.13 -2.10 4.51
C THR A 69 -9.38 -1.79 5.33
N SER A 70 -10.56 -2.22 4.88
CA SER A 70 -11.80 -2.06 5.64
C SER A 70 -11.74 -2.77 6.99
N PHE A 71 -11.21 -4.00 7.03
CA PHE A 71 -11.01 -4.74 8.28
C PHE A 71 -10.06 -4.00 9.23
N TYR A 72 -8.94 -3.47 8.72
CA TYR A 72 -7.99 -2.68 9.51
C TYR A 72 -8.64 -1.42 10.10
N VAL A 73 -9.37 -0.64 9.30
CA VAL A 73 -10.06 0.57 9.76
C VAL A 73 -11.09 0.25 10.84
N LEU A 74 -11.91 -0.79 10.63
CA LEU A 74 -12.89 -1.23 11.63
C LEU A 74 -12.23 -1.68 12.93
N PHE A 75 -11.11 -2.40 12.83
CA PHE A 75 -10.35 -2.84 13.99
C PHE A 75 -9.79 -1.67 14.81
N GLU A 76 -9.19 -0.67 14.15
CA GLU A 76 -8.70 0.55 14.83
C GLU A 76 -9.84 1.32 15.51
N TRP A 77 -10.98 1.47 14.84
CA TRP A 77 -12.16 2.12 15.43
C TRP A 77 -12.69 1.38 16.66
N ILE A 78 -12.76 0.06 16.60
CA ILE A 78 -13.20 -0.77 17.72
C ILE A 78 -12.25 -0.56 18.91
N ILE A 79 -10.94 -0.66 18.71
CA ILE A 79 -9.97 -0.43 19.78
C ILE A 79 -10.15 0.97 20.38
N HIS A 80 -10.24 2.00 19.55
CA HIS A 80 -10.35 3.37 20.00
C HIS A 80 -11.67 3.65 20.75
N ALA A 81 -12.74 2.93 20.42
CA ALA A 81 -14.01 3.01 21.15
C ALA A 81 -13.93 2.43 22.57
N PHE A 82 -13.04 1.45 22.81
CA PHE A 82 -12.86 0.82 24.12
C PHE A 82 -11.70 1.39 24.94
N VAL A 83 -10.65 1.90 24.27
CA VAL A 83 -9.43 2.39 24.89
C VAL A 83 -9.04 3.72 24.24
N VAL A 84 -8.82 4.74 25.06
CA VAL A 84 -8.29 6.03 24.59
C VAL A 84 -6.81 5.86 24.24
N THR A 85 -6.52 5.63 22.96
CA THR A 85 -5.15 5.56 22.40
C THR A 85 -4.97 6.64 21.34
N TRP A 86 -3.73 6.93 20.97
CA TRP A 86 -3.48 7.74 19.77
C TRP A 86 -3.97 7.01 18.51
N TRP A 87 -4.31 7.78 17.46
CA TRP A 87 -4.60 7.22 16.15
C TRP A 87 -3.33 6.81 15.43
N SER A 88 -3.34 5.64 14.79
CA SER A 88 -2.24 5.19 13.91
C SER A 88 -2.01 6.17 12.74
N TYR A 89 -3.10 6.77 12.26
CA TYR A 89 -3.06 7.84 11.26
C TYR A 89 -4.04 8.96 11.64
N PRO A 90 -3.67 10.25 11.52
CA PRO A 90 -4.54 11.37 11.86
C PRO A 90 -5.87 11.36 11.10
N PHE A 91 -5.88 10.85 9.86
CA PHE A 91 -7.08 10.77 9.03
C PHE A 91 -8.09 9.68 9.46
N LEU A 92 -7.75 8.84 10.45
CA LEU A 92 -8.69 7.88 11.04
C LEU A 92 -9.55 8.50 12.14
N ASP A 93 -9.23 9.73 12.56
CA ASP A 93 -9.98 10.44 13.58
C ASP A 93 -11.34 10.94 13.05
N LEU A 94 -12.40 10.34 13.58
CA LEU A 94 -13.79 10.67 13.23
C LEU A 94 -14.24 12.04 13.73
N SER A 95 -13.50 12.66 14.66
CA SER A 95 -13.85 13.98 15.21
C SER A 95 -13.48 15.14 14.29
N VAL A 96 -12.63 14.90 13.29
CA VAL A 96 -12.17 15.92 12.34
C VAL A 96 -13.28 16.24 11.34
N GLU A 97 -13.56 17.53 11.12
CA GLU A 97 -14.65 18.00 10.22
C GLU A 97 -14.57 17.40 8.81
N TYR A 98 -13.35 17.26 8.28
CA TYR A 98 -13.09 16.72 6.94
C TYR A 98 -12.83 15.20 6.90
N ALA A 99 -13.14 14.45 7.98
CA ALA A 99 -12.92 13.00 8.02
C ALA A 99 -13.55 12.26 6.82
N PRO A 100 -14.80 12.51 6.39
CA PRO A 100 -15.40 11.83 5.24
C PRO A 100 -14.61 12.01 3.94
N LEU A 101 -14.02 13.19 3.75
CA LEU A 101 -13.20 13.49 2.56
C LEU A 101 -11.91 12.68 2.58
N TRP A 102 -11.27 12.53 3.74
CA TRP A 102 -10.08 11.70 3.89
C TRP A 102 -10.37 10.22 3.58
N TYR A 103 -11.47 9.66 4.09
CA TYR A 103 -11.87 8.29 3.75
C TYR A 103 -12.12 8.13 2.25
N LEU A 104 -12.75 9.12 1.60
CA LEU A 104 -12.95 9.10 0.15
C LEU A 104 -11.60 9.13 -0.60
N ILE A 105 -10.67 10.00 -0.20
CA ILE A 105 -9.33 10.07 -0.82
C ILE A 105 -8.59 8.74 -0.66
N VAL A 106 -8.58 8.16 0.54
CA VAL A 106 -7.92 6.87 0.79
C VAL A 106 -8.60 5.76 -0.02
N ALA A 107 -9.93 5.72 -0.07
CA ALA A 107 -10.66 4.76 -0.91
C ALA A 107 -10.29 4.89 -2.39
N LEU A 108 -10.22 6.13 -2.91
CA LEU A 108 -9.81 6.39 -4.28
C LEU A 108 -8.36 5.99 -4.55
N LEU A 109 -7.45 6.16 -3.58
CA LEU A 109 -6.04 5.78 -3.69
C LEU A 109 -5.81 4.27 -3.87
N HIS A 110 -6.77 3.42 -3.50
CA HIS A 110 -6.66 1.97 -3.72
C HIS A 110 -6.53 1.64 -5.21
N LEU A 111 -7.26 2.37 -6.07
CA LEU A 111 -7.23 2.17 -7.51
C LEU A 111 -5.84 2.44 -8.10
N PRO A 112 -5.25 3.64 -8.01
CA PRO A 112 -3.93 3.91 -8.57
C PRO A 112 -2.85 3.05 -7.92
N CYS A 113 -2.89 2.80 -6.61
CA CYS A 113 -1.90 1.94 -5.95
C CYS A 113 -1.91 0.52 -6.54
N TYR A 114 -3.11 -0.07 -6.69
CA TYR A 114 -3.28 -1.40 -7.26
C TYR A 114 -2.92 -1.42 -8.75
N THR A 115 -3.33 -0.40 -9.52
CA THR A 115 -3.03 -0.30 -10.96
C THR A 115 -1.55 -0.13 -11.22
N ILE A 116 -0.85 0.74 -10.51
CA ILE A 116 0.59 0.96 -10.68
C ILE A 116 1.34 -0.36 -10.42
N PHE A 117 1.00 -1.06 -9.33
CA PHE A 117 1.67 -2.30 -9.00
C PHE A 117 1.36 -3.43 -10.00
N LEU A 118 0.11 -3.52 -10.47
CA LEU A 118 -0.25 -4.40 -11.58
C LEU A 118 0.61 -4.13 -12.83
N LEU A 119 0.85 -2.86 -13.17
CA LEU A 119 1.70 -2.48 -14.30
C LEU A 119 3.14 -2.90 -14.08
N VAL A 120 3.68 -2.78 -12.86
CA VAL A 120 5.03 -3.26 -12.50
C VAL A 120 5.14 -4.78 -12.74
N VAL A 121 4.16 -5.56 -12.27
CA VAL A 121 4.13 -7.01 -12.48
C VAL A 121 4.03 -7.35 -13.97
N LYS A 122 3.16 -6.68 -14.73
CA LYS A 122 3.05 -6.87 -16.18
C LYS A 122 4.35 -6.50 -16.91
N PHE A 123 5.00 -5.43 -16.48
CA PHE A 123 6.27 -4.98 -17.04
C PHE A 123 7.38 -6.00 -16.80
N LYS A 124 7.47 -6.58 -15.60
CA LYS A 124 8.36 -7.71 -15.29
C LYS A 124 8.16 -8.84 -16.30
N TYR A 125 6.93 -9.33 -16.45
CA TYR A 125 6.63 -10.42 -17.36
C TYR A 125 6.93 -10.08 -18.83
N HIS A 126 6.70 -8.82 -19.23
CA HIS A 126 7.05 -8.34 -20.55
C HIS A 126 8.57 -8.37 -20.81
N ILE A 127 9.38 -7.95 -19.83
CA ILE A 127 10.85 -8.03 -19.95
C ILE A 127 11.31 -9.50 -20.00
N LEU A 128 10.83 -10.34 -19.06
CA LEU A 128 11.25 -11.74 -18.98
C LEU A 128 10.91 -12.52 -20.25
N SER A 129 9.71 -12.31 -20.81
CA SER A 129 9.31 -12.95 -22.07
C SER A 129 10.14 -12.50 -23.27
N ARG A 130 10.66 -11.26 -23.28
CA ARG A 130 11.54 -10.76 -24.34
C ARG A 130 12.98 -11.25 -24.20
N TRP A 131 13.50 -11.30 -22.98
CA TRP A 131 14.92 -11.59 -22.72
C TRP A 131 15.21 -13.08 -22.57
N PHE A 132 14.22 -13.86 -22.10
CA PHE A 132 14.35 -15.29 -21.83
C PHE A 132 13.16 -16.08 -22.39
N PRO A 133 12.95 -16.09 -23.72
CA PRO A 133 11.77 -16.71 -24.33
C PRO A 133 11.63 -18.20 -24.00
N ASP A 134 12.73 -18.95 -24.02
CA ASP A 134 12.73 -20.41 -23.79
C ASP A 134 12.39 -20.77 -22.35
N SER A 135 12.96 -20.05 -21.38
CA SER A 135 12.67 -20.27 -19.94
C SER A 135 11.26 -19.78 -19.57
N PHE A 136 10.74 -18.76 -20.25
CA PHE A 136 9.42 -18.20 -19.96
C PHE A 136 8.28 -19.11 -20.44
N GLN A 137 8.46 -19.81 -21.56
CA GLN A 137 7.50 -20.80 -22.07
C GLN A 137 7.29 -21.99 -21.14
N SER A 138 8.30 -22.34 -20.35
CA SER A 138 8.25 -23.40 -19.33
C SER A 138 7.48 -23.01 -18.06
N LEU A 139 7.29 -21.71 -17.80
CA LEU A 139 6.66 -21.19 -16.57
C LEU A 139 5.16 -20.91 -16.72
N ARG A 140 4.64 -20.96 -17.97
CA ARG A 140 3.24 -20.71 -18.31
C ARG A 140 2.47 -22.01 -18.44
#